data_AF-A0A538RS42-F1
#
_entry.id   AF-A0A538RS42-F1
#
_cell.length_a   1.000
_cell.length_b   1.000
_cell.length_c   1.000
_cell.angle_alpha   90.00
_cell.angle_beta   90.00
_cell.angle_gamma   90.00
#
_symmetry.space_group_name_H-M   'P 1'
#
loop_
_entity.id
_entity.type
_entity.pdbx_description
1 polymer ?
#
loop_
_entity_poly.entity_id
_entity_poly.type
_entity_poly.pdbx_seq_one_letter_code
_entity_poly.pdbx_strand_id
1 'polypeptide(L)' 'MPDGAVSRNRVKRLFRELTRQLRGQLLPGHAIVVFPKRDSITQPFAVLKEVWLSTLQHQRLFRIHED' A
#
# COMPACT_ATOMS: atom_id res chain seq x y z
N MET A 1 8.20 23.62 7.07
CA MET A 1 7.05 22.90 6.49
C MET A 1 7.57 22.13 5.29
N PRO A 2 7.70 20.79 5.31
CA PRO A 2 8.17 20.09 4.12
C PRO A 2 7.07 20.16 3.05
N ASP A 3 7.45 20.63 1.87
CA ASP A 3 6.55 20.88 0.74
C ASP A 3 5.70 19.65 0.43
N GLY A 4 4.39 19.85 0.23
CA GLY A 4 3.45 18.77 -0.07
C GLY A 4 3.80 17.90 -1.29
N ALA A 5 4.75 18.34 -2.14
CA ALA A 5 5.32 17.53 -3.22
C ALA A 5 6.20 16.36 -2.69
N VAL A 6 7.00 16.60 -1.65
CA VAL A 6 7.89 15.59 -1.06
C VAL A 6 7.08 14.51 -0.35
N SER A 7 6.07 14.91 0.43
CA SER A 7 5.16 13.99 1.11
C SER A 7 4.39 13.11 0.13
N ARG A 8 3.90 13.67 -0.99
CA ARG A 8 3.25 12.90 -2.07
C ARG A 8 4.19 11.89 -2.72
N ASN A 9 5.44 12.27 -2.99
CA ASN A 9 6.44 11.36 -3.55
C ASN A 9 6.82 10.24 -2.57
N ARG A 10 6.89 10.55 -1.28
CA ARG A 10 7.14 9.57 -0.22
C ARG A 10 6.06 8.51 -0.18
N VAL A 11 4.79 8.92 -0.22
CA VAL A 11 3.63 8.01 -0.21
C VAL A 11 3.63 7.12 -1.45
N LYS A 12 3.88 7.69 -2.64
CA LYS A 12 4.01 6.90 -3.88
C LYS A 12 5.14 5.87 -3.80
N ARG A 13 6.28 6.20 -3.19
CA ARG A 13 7.38 5.24 -2.97
C ARG A 13 7.00 4.17 -1.95
N LEU A 14 6.35 4.55 -0.84
CA LEU A 14 5.89 3.63 0.19
C LEU A 14 4.93 2.57 -0.36
N PHE A 15 3.91 2.99 -1.12
CA PHE A 15 2.97 2.05 -1.73
C PHE A 15 3.63 1.12 -2.74
N ARG A 16 4.62 1.61 -3.51
CA ARG A 16 5.42 0.75 -4.40
C ARG A 16 6.21 -0.29 -3.63
N GLU A 17 6.89 0.11 -2.55
CA GLU A 17 7.66 -0.82 -1.71
C GLU A 17 6.77 -1.84 -1.01
N LEU A 18 5.63 -1.42 -0.46
CA LEU A 18 4.62 -2.32 0.10
C LEU A 18 4.14 -3.33 -0.94
N THR A 19 3.80 -2.87 -2.14
CA THR A 19 3.38 -3.75 -3.23
C THR A 19 4.51 -4.68 -3.66
N ARG A 20 5.76 -4.21 -3.68
CA ARG A 20 6.95 -5.02 -4.02
C ARG A 20 7.19 -6.14 -3.01
N GLN A 21 7.07 -5.85 -1.71
CA GLN A 21 7.17 -6.85 -0.65
C GLN A 21 6.06 -7.91 -0.76
N LEU A 22 4.85 -7.47 -1.11
CA LEU A 22 3.69 -8.35 -1.19
C LEU A 22 3.53 -9.02 -2.56
N ARG A 23 4.32 -8.62 -3.58
CA ARG A 23 4.25 -9.19 -4.95
C ARG A 23 4.37 -10.70 -4.97
N GLY A 24 5.12 -11.30 -4.06
CA GLY A 24 5.23 -12.77 -3.93
C GLY A 24 3.98 -13.46 -3.37
N GLN A 25 3.10 -12.72 -2.70
CA GLN A 25 1.88 -13.22 -2.04
C GLN A 25 0.58 -12.73 -2.70
N LEU A 26 0.71 -11.78 -3.64
CA LEU A 26 -0.38 -11.31 -4.47
C LEU A 26 -0.77 -12.38 -5.49
N LEU A 27 -2.08 -12.56 -5.69
CA LEU A 27 -2.59 -13.53 -6.65
C LEU A 27 -2.10 -13.20 -8.07
N PRO A 28 -1.55 -14.18 -8.80
CA PRO A 28 -1.20 -13.97 -10.20
C PRO A 28 -2.45 -13.60 -11.03
N GLY A 29 -2.24 -12.86 -12.11
CA GLY A 29 -3.32 -12.43 -13.01
C GLY A 29 -4.09 -11.17 -12.61
N HIS A 30 -3.74 -10.54 -11.48
CA HIS A 30 -4.40 -9.31 -11.01
C HIS A 30 -3.49 -8.09 -11.14
N ALA A 31 -4.00 -7.02 -11.75
CA ALA A 31 -3.35 -5.71 -11.74
C ALA A 31 -3.94 -4.87 -10.59
N ILE A 32 -3.08 -4.25 -9.78
CA ILE A 32 -3.49 -3.45 -8.63
C ILE A 32 -3.16 -1.99 -8.90
N VAL A 33 -4.19 -1.14 -8.86
CA VAL A 33 -4.04 0.31 -8.98
C VAL A 33 -4.40 0.95 -7.64
N VAL A 34 -3.48 1.75 -7.11
CA VAL A 34 -3.62 2.39 -5.79
C VAL A 34 -3.77 3.88 -5.94
N PHE A 35 -4.90 4.42 -5.45
CA PHE A 35 -5.14 5.85 -5.36
C PHE A 35 -5.02 6.29 -3.90
N PRO A 36 -3.88 6.84 -3.46
CA PRO A 36 -3.76 7.37 -2.10
C PRO A 36 -4.70 8.57 -1.94
N LYS A 37 -5.54 8.54 -0.89
CA LYS A 37 -6.37 9.69 -0.53
C LYS A 37 -5.48 10.83 -0.03
N ARG A 38 -5.97 12.07 -0.09
CA ARG A 38 -5.21 13.25 0.38
C ARG A 38 -4.78 13.11 1.84
N ASP A 39 -5.64 12.52 2.67
CA ASP A 39 -5.36 12.29 4.08
C ASP A 39 -4.24 11.26 4.28
N SER A 40 -4.02 10.35 3.34
CA SER A 40 -2.93 9.37 3.38
C SER A 40 -1.54 10.02 3.29
N ILE A 41 -1.46 11.31 2.90
CA ILE A 41 -0.18 12.03 2.76
C ILE A 41 0.42 12.39 4.12
N THR A 42 -0.42 12.58 5.14
CA THR A 42 -0.01 12.96 6.49
C THR A 42 0.07 11.76 7.43
N GLN A 43 -0.47 10.60 7.04
CA GLN A 43 -0.50 9.40 7.87
C GLN A 43 0.88 8.75 8.01
N PRO A 44 1.22 8.22 9.20
CA PRO A 44 2.44 7.44 9.40
C PRO A 44 2.47 6.18 8.54
N PHE A 45 3.68 5.72 8.19
CA PHE A 45 3.88 4.50 7.42
C PHE A 45 3.19 3.26 8.02
N ALA A 46 3.24 3.11 9.35
CA ALA A 46 2.60 1.99 10.05
C ALA A 46 1.09 1.93 9.77
N VAL A 47 0.41 3.08 9.86
CA VAL A 47 -1.03 3.20 9.58
C VAL A 47 -1.33 2.88 8.11
N LEU A 48 -0.53 3.41 7.18
CA LEU A 48 -0.70 3.12 5.75
C LEU A 48 -0.51 1.63 5.43
N LYS A 49 0.44 0.96 6.10
CA LYS A 49 0.69 -0.47 5.95
C LYS A 49 -0.47 -1.31 6.46
N GLU A 50 -1.01 -0.99 7.64
CA GLU A 50 -2.17 -1.70 8.20
C GLU A 50 -3.41 -1.56 7.31
N VAL A 51 -3.73 -0.32 6.89
CA VAL A 51 -4.85 -0.07 5.97
C VAL A 51 -4.66 -0.82 4.65
N TRP A 52 -3.44 -0.84 4.13
CA TRP A 52 -3.11 -1.57 2.90
C TRP A 52 -3.34 -3.08 3.03
N LEU A 53 -2.82 -3.70 4.09
CA LEU A 53 -2.99 -5.13 4.34
C LEU A 53 -4.46 -5.50 4.55
N SER A 54 -5.17 -4.73 5.39
CA SER A 54 -6.59 -4.93 5.63
C SER A 54 -7.40 -4.81 4.33
N THR A 55 -7.09 -3.82 3.48
CA THR A 55 -7.75 -3.65 2.18
C THR A 55 -7.50 -4.85 1.26
N LEU A 56 -6.27 -5.33 1.17
CA LEU A 56 -5.94 -6.48 0.32
C LEU A 56 -6.57 -7.79 0.80
N GLN A 57 -6.64 -7.99 2.13
CA GLN A 57 -7.34 -9.12 2.75
C GLN A 57 -8.84 -9.06 2.45
N HIS A 58 -9.47 -7.89 2.64
CA HIS A 58 -10.90 -7.70 2.35
C HIS A 58 -11.24 -7.97 0.88
N GLN A 59 -10.38 -7.55 -0.05
CA GLN A 59 -10.56 -7.77 -1.48
C GLN A 59 -10.17 -9.20 -1.91
N ARG A 60 -9.73 -10.06 -0.99
CA ARG A 60 -9.19 -11.41 -1.26
C ARG A 60 -8.08 -11.43 -2.33
N LEU A 61 -7.39 -10.30 -2.49
CA LEU A 61 -6.26 -10.14 -3.44
C LEU A 61 -4.93 -10.62 -2.83
N PHE A 62 -4.97 -11.00 -1.57
CA PHE A 62 -3.85 -11.48 -0.79
C PHE A 62 -4.12 -12.90 -0.34
N ARG A 63 -3.24 -13.83 -0.72
CA ARG A 63 -3.25 -15.18 -0.17
C ARG A 63 -2.38 -15.15 1.07
N ILE A 64 -3.00 -15.13 2.25
CA ILE A 64 -2.27 -15.44 3.48
C ILE A 64 -1.75 -16.85 3.27
N HIS A 65 -0.44 -17.04 3.20
CA HIS A 65 0.13 -18.37 3.32
C HIS A 65 -0.16 -18.77 4.77
N GLU A 66 -1.21 -19.57 4.96
CA GLU A 66 -1.38 -20.38 6.15
C GLU A 66 -0.25 -21.42 6.05
N ASP A 67 0.81 -21.22 6.83
CA ASP A 67 1.71 -22.29 7.26
C ASP A 67 1.04 -23.02 8.43
#